data_AF-A0A7V1SBF6-F1
#
_entry.id   AF-A0A7V1SBF6-F1
#
_cell.length_a   1.000
_cell.length_b   1.000
_cell.length_c   1.000
_cell.angle_alpha   90.00
_cell.angle_beta   90.00
_cell.angle_gamma   90.00
#
_symmetry.space_group_name_H-M   'P 1'
#
loop_
_entity.id
_entity.type
_entity.pdbx_description
1 polymer ?
#
loop_
_entity_poly.entity_id
_entity_poly.type
_entity_poly.pdbx_seq_one_letter_code
_entity_poly.pdbx_strand_id
1 'polypeptide(L)'
;MKKLLILFTIFCLITTFVTAQRKRKNRGHRNIMNYRVLKESNHCGVDNAFIFIARDQKTFANFPINLSEKIDFSREAVVGFFAGTKPTMGYRVQVSAADGIVSGNVQAPPSDAIVAEVLTSPCKVVAVAIPEDRPLLIKASSDWKMSEYKVSKGKIEYSGGFAPRQKSYDVEGKIFSLASGNLITLIFELNAKGDPKIRLYEAVSGLLENSSVNLNRVDPGGFSEHPRPFMKATGTLSAEKLSLKFEPNPTMVINDGFQAEGFIEAIRIKTTSR
;
A
#
# COMPACT_ATOMS: atom_id res chain seq x y z
N MET A 1 49.90 -54.21 -25.63
CA MET A 1 48.56 -53.97 -26.23
C MET A 1 47.86 -52.83 -25.49
N LYS A 2 48.36 -51.58 -25.56
CA LYS A 2 47.91 -50.51 -26.48
C LYS A 2 46.41 -50.13 -26.49
N LYS A 3 45.56 -50.69 -25.63
CA LYS A 3 44.14 -50.28 -25.49
C LYS A 3 43.74 -49.80 -24.08
N LEU A 4 44.63 -49.85 -23.10
CA LEU A 4 44.32 -49.43 -21.71
C LEU A 4 44.88 -48.05 -21.32
N LEU A 5 45.52 -47.33 -22.25
CA LEU A 5 46.16 -46.03 -21.98
C LEU A 5 45.41 -44.83 -22.58
N ILE A 6 44.32 -45.07 -23.31
CA ILE A 6 43.52 -44.03 -23.99
C ILE A 6 42.25 -43.67 -23.19
N LEU A 7 41.84 -44.51 -22.23
CA LEU A 7 40.66 -44.23 -21.40
C LEU A 7 40.94 -43.34 -20.18
N PHE A 8 42.18 -43.28 -19.69
CA PHE A 8 42.53 -42.50 -18.51
C PHE A 8 42.82 -41.02 -18.80
N THR A 9 43.20 -40.68 -20.03
CA THR A 9 43.41 -39.28 -20.46
C THR A 9 42.09 -38.55 -20.75
N ILE A 10 41.00 -39.26 -20.99
CA ILE A 10 39.66 -38.65 -21.19
C ILE A 10 38.97 -38.35 -19.85
N PHE A 11 39.27 -39.11 -18.78
CA PHE A 11 38.66 -38.88 -17.46
C PHE A 11 39.25 -37.66 -16.71
N CYS A 12 40.45 -37.21 -17.10
CA CYS A 12 41.11 -36.05 -16.48
C CYS A 12 40.74 -34.71 -17.16
N LEU A 13 40.15 -34.74 -18.36
CA LEU A 13 39.65 -33.54 -19.05
C LEU A 13 38.17 -33.22 -18.74
N ILE A 14 37.41 -34.17 -18.19
CA ILE A 14 36.00 -33.95 -17.82
C ILE A 14 35.88 -33.48 -16.36
N THR A 15 36.87 -33.74 -15.51
CA THR A 15 36.86 -33.28 -14.10
C THR A 15 37.43 -31.87 -13.90
N THR A 16 38.10 -31.30 -14.89
CA THR A 16 38.59 -29.90 -14.86
C THR A 16 37.63 -28.90 -15.50
N PHE A 17 36.58 -29.36 -16.21
CA PHE A 17 35.54 -28.49 -16.78
C PHE A 17 34.29 -28.30 -15.90
N VAL A 18 34.19 -29.01 -14.76
CA VAL A 18 33.01 -28.94 -13.87
C VAL A 18 33.23 -28.07 -12.61
N THR A 19 34.44 -27.57 -12.37
CA THR A 19 34.72 -26.68 -11.21
C THR A 19 35.07 -25.24 -11.58
N ALA A 20 35.15 -24.89 -12.87
CA ALA A 20 35.54 -23.55 -13.34
C ALA A 20 34.37 -22.60 -13.70
N GLN A 21 33.13 -22.88 -13.28
CA GLN A 21 31.96 -22.00 -13.49
C GLN A 21 31.19 -21.67 -12.20
N ARG A 22 31.83 -21.80 -11.03
CA ARG A 22 31.24 -21.38 -9.75
C ARG A 22 31.94 -20.20 -9.10
N LYS A 23 32.49 -19.28 -9.88
CA LYS A 23 32.65 -17.89 -9.45
C LYS A 23 31.31 -17.19 -9.67
N ARG A 24 30.32 -17.50 -8.82
CA ARG A 24 29.07 -16.74 -8.71
C ARG A 24 29.49 -15.31 -8.40
N LYS A 25 29.44 -14.49 -9.44
CA LYS A 25 29.54 -13.05 -9.39
C LYS A 25 28.58 -12.61 -8.28
N ASN A 26 29.12 -12.17 -7.14
CA ASN A 26 28.44 -11.29 -6.19
C ASN A 26 28.09 -10.01 -6.97
N ARG A 27 27.07 -10.11 -7.84
CA ARG A 27 26.27 -8.97 -8.20
C ARG A 27 25.56 -8.64 -6.91
N GLY A 28 26.03 -7.59 -6.24
CA GLY A 28 25.29 -6.98 -5.15
C GLY A 28 23.82 -6.97 -5.57
N HIS A 29 22.96 -7.47 -4.69
CA HIS A 29 21.54 -7.20 -4.78
C HIS A 29 21.41 -5.68 -4.73
N ARG A 30 21.52 -5.01 -5.89
CA ARG A 30 20.85 -3.74 -6.07
C ARG A 30 19.42 -4.09 -5.76
N ASN A 31 18.92 -3.61 -4.62
CA ASN A 31 17.51 -3.42 -4.40
C ASN A 31 17.00 -2.82 -5.71
N ILE A 32 16.33 -3.63 -6.52
CA ILE A 32 15.59 -3.09 -7.66
C ILE A 32 14.48 -2.36 -6.95
N MET A 33 14.65 -1.04 -6.83
CA MET A 33 13.62 -0.17 -6.33
C MET A 33 12.42 -0.45 -7.24
N ASN A 34 11.42 -1.17 -6.73
CA ASN A 34 10.23 -1.55 -7.49
C ASN A 34 9.29 -0.34 -7.60
N TYR A 35 9.86 0.84 -7.81
CA TYR A 35 9.16 2.09 -7.97
C TYR A 35 9.99 3.08 -8.80
N ARG A 36 9.29 4.00 -9.46
CA ARG A 36 9.85 5.19 -10.10
C ARG A 36 9.38 6.44 -9.38
N VAL A 37 10.24 7.45 -9.30
CA VAL A 37 9.86 8.75 -8.71
C VAL A 37 9.09 9.55 -9.75
N LEU A 38 7.90 10.02 -9.40
CA LEU A 38 7.11 10.94 -10.23
C LEU A 38 7.44 12.39 -9.87
N LYS A 39 7.56 12.68 -8.57
CA LYS A 39 7.84 14.03 -8.08
C LYS A 39 8.60 13.99 -6.77
N GLU A 40 9.56 14.88 -6.63
CA GLU A 40 10.27 15.14 -5.39
C GLU A 40 10.48 16.66 -5.30
N SER A 41 10.03 17.27 -4.22
CA SER A 41 10.09 18.73 -4.06
C SER A 41 10.09 19.12 -2.58
N ASN A 42 10.67 20.27 -2.27
CA ASN A 42 10.58 20.90 -0.95
C ASN A 42 9.36 21.82 -0.81
N HIS A 43 8.57 22.00 -1.87
CA HIS A 43 7.40 22.88 -1.90
C HIS A 43 6.27 22.18 -2.65
N CYS A 44 5.60 21.24 -1.99
CA CYS A 44 4.45 20.53 -2.56
C CYS A 44 3.11 21.20 -2.24
N GLY A 45 3.08 22.19 -1.35
CA GLY A 45 1.87 22.95 -1.00
C GLY A 45 0.87 22.16 -0.16
N VAL A 46 1.33 21.09 0.50
CA VAL A 46 0.52 20.30 1.43
C VAL A 46 0.99 20.60 2.85
N ASP A 47 0.15 21.29 3.62
CA ASP A 47 0.52 21.86 4.91
C ASP A 47 0.55 20.84 6.05
N ASN A 48 -0.31 19.83 5.99
CA ASN A 48 -0.37 18.76 6.99
C ASN A 48 0.37 17.52 6.51
N ALA A 49 1.03 16.83 7.44
CA ALA A 49 1.66 15.55 7.12
C ALA A 49 0.59 14.56 6.64
N PHE A 50 0.74 14.07 5.42
CA PHE A 50 -0.28 13.25 4.77
C PHE A 50 0.34 12.17 3.88
N ILE A 51 -0.39 11.08 3.68
CA ILE A 51 -0.05 10.01 2.74
C ILE A 51 -1.25 9.85 1.83
N PHE A 52 -1.05 9.88 0.52
CA PHE A 52 -2.10 9.65 -0.46
C PHE A 52 -1.75 8.48 -1.36
N ILE A 53 -2.73 7.65 -1.69
CA ILE A 53 -2.58 6.38 -2.38
C ILE A 53 -3.65 6.31 -3.46
N ALA A 54 -3.21 6.20 -4.71
CA ALA A 54 -4.09 5.99 -5.84
C ALA A 54 -3.79 4.65 -6.50
N ARG A 55 -4.81 3.80 -6.60
CA ARG A 55 -4.75 2.51 -7.32
C ARG A 55 -5.70 2.46 -8.51
N ASP A 56 -6.35 3.57 -8.81
CA ASP A 56 -7.27 3.73 -9.93
C ASP A 56 -7.33 5.20 -10.35
N GLN A 57 -7.83 5.44 -11.56
CA GLN A 57 -7.87 6.78 -12.16
C GLN A 57 -8.78 7.75 -11.39
N LYS A 58 -9.89 7.29 -10.80
CA LYS A 58 -10.82 8.17 -10.06
C LYS A 58 -10.18 8.66 -8.77
N THR A 59 -9.49 7.78 -8.05
CA THR A 59 -8.73 8.15 -6.85
C THR A 59 -7.55 9.06 -7.22
N PHE A 60 -6.85 8.77 -8.32
CA PHE A 60 -5.73 9.60 -8.80
C PHE A 60 -6.14 11.02 -9.21
N ALA A 61 -7.36 11.22 -9.70
CA ALA A 61 -7.86 12.57 -10.02
C ALA A 61 -7.94 13.50 -8.80
N ASN A 62 -7.98 12.93 -7.58
CA ASN A 62 -8.02 13.68 -6.32
C ASN A 62 -6.64 13.88 -5.68
N PHE A 63 -5.55 13.58 -6.40
CA PHE A 63 -4.20 13.73 -5.87
C PHE A 63 -3.95 15.18 -5.44
N PRO A 64 -3.36 15.45 -4.25
CA PRO A 64 -3.24 16.82 -3.71
C PRO A 64 -2.27 17.73 -4.50
N ILE A 65 -1.55 17.18 -5.48
CA ILE A 65 -0.66 17.94 -6.36
C ILE A 65 -0.85 17.51 -7.80
N ASN A 66 -0.62 18.43 -8.73
CA ASN A 66 -0.65 18.13 -10.15
C ASN A 66 0.53 17.23 -10.54
N LEU A 67 0.20 16.13 -11.21
CA LEU A 67 1.10 15.16 -11.82
C LEU A 67 0.71 15.05 -13.31
N SER A 68 1.68 15.11 -14.21
CA SER A 68 1.45 15.06 -15.66
C SER A 68 1.72 13.67 -16.26
N GLU A 69 2.22 12.76 -15.44
CA GLU A 69 2.61 11.42 -15.84
C GLU A 69 1.39 10.55 -16.14
N LYS A 70 1.47 9.80 -17.23
CA LYS A 70 0.51 8.73 -17.51
C LYS A 70 0.83 7.54 -16.59
N ILE A 71 -0.19 7.04 -15.91
CA ILE A 71 -0.11 5.89 -15.00
C ILE A 71 -0.94 4.75 -15.56
N ASP A 72 -0.37 3.56 -15.56
CA ASP A 72 -1.10 2.33 -15.89
C ASP A 72 -1.50 1.61 -14.61
N PHE A 73 -2.72 1.87 -14.13
CA PHE A 73 -3.22 1.33 -12.86
C PHE A 73 -3.42 -0.20 -12.85
N SER A 74 -3.30 -0.88 -14.00
CA SER A 74 -3.27 -2.35 -14.04
C SER A 74 -1.96 -2.94 -13.50
N ARG A 75 -0.88 -2.12 -13.47
CA ARG A 75 0.48 -2.54 -13.09
C ARG A 75 1.14 -1.65 -12.06
N GLU A 76 0.61 -0.45 -11.84
CA GLU A 76 1.19 0.55 -10.95
C GLU A 76 0.17 1.08 -9.94
N ALA A 77 0.67 1.44 -8.76
CA ALA A 77 -0.02 2.30 -7.81
C ALA A 77 0.79 3.57 -7.58
N VAL A 78 0.13 4.70 -7.34
CA VAL A 78 0.81 5.96 -6.99
C VAL A 78 0.71 6.19 -5.50
N VAL A 79 1.85 6.45 -4.86
CA VAL A 79 1.92 6.79 -3.43
C VAL A 79 2.64 8.12 -3.26
N GLY A 80 1.99 9.07 -2.60
CA GLY A 80 2.55 10.35 -2.21
C GLY A 80 2.75 10.41 -0.70
N PHE A 81 3.97 10.70 -0.28
CA PHE A 81 4.30 11.01 1.11
C PHE A 81 4.57 12.52 1.23
N PHE A 82 3.78 13.20 2.06
CA PHE A 82 3.84 14.64 2.29
C PHE A 82 4.24 14.90 3.74
N ALA A 83 5.33 15.62 3.97
CA ALA A 83 5.84 15.87 5.31
C ALA A 83 5.06 16.95 6.09
N GLY A 84 4.14 17.65 5.43
CA GLY A 84 3.55 18.89 5.93
C GLY A 84 4.55 20.04 5.93
N THR A 85 4.14 21.18 6.48
CA THR A 85 4.98 22.36 6.61
C THR A 85 6.10 22.13 7.63
N LYS A 86 7.33 22.44 7.23
CA LYS A 86 8.55 22.37 8.03
C LYS A 86 9.17 23.76 8.18
N PRO A 87 9.75 24.06 9.35
CA PRO A 87 10.20 25.42 9.69
C PRO A 87 11.45 25.86 8.92
N THR A 88 12.24 24.90 8.44
CA THR A 88 13.54 25.16 7.81
C THR A 88 13.70 24.37 6.51
N MET A 89 14.67 24.79 5.72
CA MET A 89 15.18 23.99 4.60
C MET A 89 15.94 22.75 5.09
N GLY A 90 16.02 21.72 4.25
CA GLY A 90 16.84 20.54 4.50
C GLY A 90 16.06 19.30 4.95
N TYR A 91 14.79 19.44 5.33
CA TYR A 91 13.90 18.29 5.49
C TYR A 91 13.65 17.60 4.15
N ARG A 92 13.62 16.26 4.14
CA ARG A 92 13.37 15.46 2.94
C ARG A 92 12.46 14.29 3.24
N VAL A 93 11.71 13.85 2.24
CA VAL A 93 10.94 12.60 2.32
C VAL A 93 11.72 11.50 1.64
N GLN A 94 12.11 10.48 2.41
CA GLN A 94 12.70 9.26 1.88
C GLN A 94 11.60 8.21 1.68
N VAL A 95 11.70 7.49 0.57
CA VAL A 95 10.77 6.42 0.23
C VAL A 95 11.56 5.17 -0.12
N SER A 96 11.12 4.02 0.38
CA SER A 96 11.59 2.72 -0.09
C SER A 96 10.39 1.83 -0.42
N ALA A 97 10.51 1.03 -1.47
CA ALA A 97 9.49 0.04 -1.80
C ALA A 97 10.15 -1.30 -2.10
N ALA A 98 9.69 -2.33 -1.42
CA ALA A 98 10.13 -3.71 -1.59
C ALA A 98 8.94 -4.64 -1.32
N ASP A 99 8.77 -5.67 -2.16
CA ASP A 99 7.79 -6.74 -1.96
C ASP A 99 6.34 -6.29 -1.67
N GLY A 100 5.88 -5.22 -2.31
CA GLY A 100 4.53 -4.68 -2.13
C GLY A 100 4.34 -3.85 -0.85
N ILE A 101 5.42 -3.62 -0.10
CA ILE A 101 5.48 -2.69 1.03
C ILE A 101 6.15 -1.41 0.57
N VAL A 102 5.46 -0.28 0.79
CA VAL A 102 6.01 1.06 0.56
C VAL A 102 6.16 1.72 1.92
N SER A 103 7.37 2.18 2.22
CA SER A 103 7.65 2.92 3.44
C SER A 103 8.11 4.33 3.14
N GLY A 104 7.71 5.24 4.01
CA GLY A 104 8.13 6.63 3.97
C GLY A 104 8.66 7.06 5.34
N ASN A 105 9.65 7.94 5.34
CA ASN A 105 10.13 8.63 6.52
C ASN A 105 10.50 10.08 6.19
N VAL A 106 10.27 10.98 7.14
CA VAL A 106 10.79 12.34 7.04
C VAL A 106 12.19 12.35 7.63
N GLN A 107 13.18 12.73 6.82
CA GLN A 107 14.54 12.96 7.27
C GLN A 107 14.70 14.45 7.60
N ALA A 108 15.01 14.74 8.87
CA ALA A 108 15.42 16.08 9.29
C ALA A 108 16.84 16.39 8.78
N PRO A 109 17.19 17.68 8.58
CA PRO A 109 18.58 18.05 8.37
C PRO A 109 19.45 17.60 9.56
N PRO A 110 20.76 17.35 9.34
CA PRO A 110 21.71 17.11 10.42
C PRO A 110 21.65 18.23 11.48
N SER A 111 21.88 17.89 12.74
CA SER A 111 21.80 18.85 13.86
C SER A 111 22.83 19.98 13.79
N ASP A 112 23.93 19.76 13.08
CA ASP A 112 25.02 20.70 12.85
C ASP A 112 24.92 21.43 11.50
N ALA A 113 23.87 21.15 10.71
CA ALA A 113 23.69 21.79 9.43
C ALA A 113 23.25 23.26 9.58
N ILE A 114 23.94 24.16 8.89
CA ILE A 114 23.48 25.53 8.71
C ILE A 114 22.35 25.51 7.68
N VAL A 115 21.13 25.82 8.13
CA VAL A 115 19.91 25.79 7.30
C VAL A 115 19.24 27.16 7.26
N ALA A 116 18.61 27.47 6.13
CA ALA A 116 17.78 28.66 6.03
C ALA A 116 16.44 28.45 6.74
N GLU A 117 16.01 29.46 7.51
CA GLU A 117 14.69 29.52 8.16
C GLU A 117 13.62 29.96 7.16
N VAL A 118 13.25 29.03 6.28
CA VAL A 118 12.20 29.22 5.28
C VAL A 118 11.22 28.05 5.38
N LEU A 119 9.93 28.37 5.40
CA LEU A 119 8.88 27.36 5.40
C LEU A 119 8.94 26.52 4.13
N THR A 120 9.00 25.20 4.31
CA THR A 120 8.98 24.21 3.23
C THR A 120 7.83 23.24 3.43
N SER A 121 7.40 22.56 2.36
CA SER A 121 6.46 21.42 2.42
C SER A 121 7.01 20.24 1.61
N PRO A 122 8.03 19.52 2.13
CA PRO A 122 8.67 18.44 1.40
C PRO A 122 7.72 17.29 1.08
N CYS A 123 7.81 16.77 -0.14
CA CYS A 123 7.11 15.55 -0.52
C CYS A 123 7.89 14.69 -1.51
N LYS A 124 7.51 13.42 -1.56
CA LYS A 124 7.97 12.47 -2.56
C LYS A 124 6.80 11.62 -3.03
N VAL A 125 6.61 11.61 -4.34
CA VAL A 125 5.58 10.83 -5.02
C VAL A 125 6.24 9.78 -5.89
N VAL A 126 5.78 8.55 -5.76
CA VAL A 126 6.33 7.38 -6.45
C VAL A 126 5.21 6.61 -7.14
N ALA A 127 5.50 6.06 -8.32
CA ALA A 127 4.70 4.99 -8.91
C ALA A 127 5.38 3.66 -8.59
N VAL A 128 4.67 2.77 -7.93
CA VAL A 128 5.14 1.48 -7.42
C VAL A 128 4.61 0.39 -8.33
N ALA A 129 5.48 -0.48 -8.82
CA ALA A 129 5.10 -1.61 -9.65
C ALA A 129 4.42 -2.68 -8.78
N ILE A 130 3.09 -2.71 -8.80
CA ILE A 130 2.29 -3.67 -8.05
C ILE A 130 1.07 -4.06 -8.91
N PRO A 131 0.87 -5.36 -9.18
CA PRO A 131 -0.35 -5.85 -9.80
C PRO A 131 -1.60 -5.41 -9.05
N GLU A 132 -2.69 -5.23 -9.79
CA GLU A 132 -3.97 -4.76 -9.26
C GLU A 132 -4.55 -5.66 -8.16
N ASP A 133 -4.30 -6.97 -8.25
CA ASP A 133 -4.81 -8.01 -7.34
C ASP A 133 -3.96 -8.22 -6.08
N ARG A 134 -2.82 -7.51 -5.96
CA ARG A 134 -1.97 -7.58 -4.78
C ARG A 134 -2.26 -6.44 -3.81
N PRO A 135 -2.27 -6.68 -2.49
CA PRO A 135 -2.45 -5.62 -1.50
C PRO A 135 -1.24 -4.68 -1.50
N LEU A 136 -1.50 -3.38 -1.42
CA LEU A 136 -0.47 -2.38 -1.20
C LEU A 136 -0.37 -2.08 0.30
N LEU A 137 0.79 -2.37 0.88
CA LEU A 137 1.05 -2.14 2.29
C LEU A 137 1.84 -0.84 2.47
N ILE A 138 1.41 -0.01 3.42
CA ILE A 138 2.08 1.24 3.76
C ILE A 138 2.68 1.16 5.15
N LYS A 139 3.97 1.46 5.26
CA LYS A 139 4.65 1.65 6.53
C LYS A 139 5.02 3.12 6.69
N ALA A 140 4.22 3.83 7.48
CA ALA A 140 4.48 5.22 7.82
C ALA A 140 5.35 5.32 9.09
N SER A 141 6.28 6.29 9.12
CA SER A 141 6.93 6.68 10.38
C SER A 141 5.97 7.45 11.28
N SER A 142 6.41 7.75 12.51
CA SER A 142 5.66 8.57 13.48
C SER A 142 5.41 10.01 13.01
N ASP A 143 6.02 10.45 11.91
CA ASP A 143 5.79 11.77 11.31
C ASP A 143 4.34 11.92 10.79
N TRP A 144 3.73 10.81 10.36
CA TRP A 144 2.34 10.76 9.93
C TRP A 144 1.47 10.25 11.07
N LYS A 145 1.01 11.16 11.92
CA LYS A 145 0.18 10.85 13.09
C LYS A 145 -1.20 10.33 12.64
N MET A 146 -1.38 9.02 12.70
CA MET A 146 -2.65 8.38 12.38
C MET A 146 -3.54 8.24 13.62
N SER A 147 -4.84 8.36 13.42
CA SER A 147 -5.83 8.00 14.45
C SER A 147 -6.16 6.52 14.34
N GLU A 148 -6.11 5.80 15.45
CA GLU A 148 -6.39 4.37 15.50
C GLU A 148 -7.84 4.13 15.93
N TYR A 149 -8.55 3.29 15.17
CA TYR A 149 -9.91 2.85 15.44
C TYR A 149 -9.93 1.32 15.57
N LYS A 150 -10.57 0.81 16.62
CA LYS A 150 -10.79 -0.62 16.81
C LYS A 150 -12.18 -0.99 16.31
N VAL A 151 -12.28 -2.03 15.49
CA VAL A 151 -13.58 -2.54 15.03
C VAL A 151 -14.41 -2.97 16.24
N SER A 152 -15.59 -2.38 16.39
CA SER A 152 -16.57 -2.71 17.42
C SER A 152 -17.65 -3.65 16.89
N LYS A 153 -17.99 -3.51 15.61
CA LYS A 153 -18.96 -4.35 14.91
C LYS A 153 -18.61 -4.36 13.43
N GLY A 154 -18.63 -5.50 12.77
CA GLY A 154 -18.44 -5.53 11.33
C GLY A 154 -18.80 -6.89 10.77
N LYS A 155 -19.28 -6.90 9.54
CA LYS A 155 -19.62 -8.10 8.78
C LYS A 155 -19.23 -7.87 7.34
N ILE A 156 -18.46 -8.78 6.76
CA ILE A 156 -18.22 -8.84 5.32
C ILE A 156 -18.73 -10.19 4.84
N GLU A 157 -19.56 -10.16 3.80
CA GLU A 157 -20.06 -11.34 3.13
C GLU A 157 -19.70 -11.31 1.66
N TYR A 158 -19.59 -12.49 1.07
CA TYR A 158 -19.42 -12.63 -0.37
C TYR A 158 -20.40 -13.64 -0.93
N SER A 159 -20.79 -13.42 -2.18
CA SER A 159 -21.62 -14.36 -2.94
C SER A 159 -21.19 -14.41 -4.40
N GLY A 160 -21.49 -15.51 -5.09
CA GLY A 160 -21.26 -15.64 -6.53
C GLY A 160 -20.54 -16.94 -6.90
N GLY A 161 -19.80 -16.90 -8.01
CA GLY A 161 -19.14 -18.05 -8.61
C GLY A 161 -20.04 -18.92 -9.48
N PHE A 162 -19.42 -19.72 -10.36
CA PHE A 162 -20.12 -20.67 -11.24
C PHE A 162 -20.97 -21.70 -10.47
N ALA A 163 -20.47 -22.15 -9.32
CA ALA A 163 -21.24 -22.87 -8.32
C ALA A 163 -21.53 -21.89 -7.17
N PRO A 164 -22.77 -21.39 -7.02
CA PRO A 164 -23.09 -20.33 -6.07
C PRO A 164 -22.63 -20.69 -4.66
N ARG A 165 -21.70 -19.89 -4.14
CA ARG A 165 -21.26 -19.98 -2.74
C ARG A 165 -21.56 -18.66 -2.07
N GLN A 166 -21.96 -18.75 -0.81
CA GLN A 166 -22.14 -17.59 0.05
C GLN A 166 -21.47 -17.86 1.38
N LYS A 167 -20.67 -16.91 1.87
CA LYS A 167 -20.14 -16.93 3.23
C LYS A 167 -20.21 -15.55 3.84
N SER A 168 -20.28 -15.54 5.16
CA SER A 168 -20.32 -14.34 5.97
C SER A 168 -19.27 -14.45 7.06
N TYR A 169 -18.55 -13.35 7.29
CA TYR A 169 -17.52 -13.24 8.30
C TYR A 169 -17.82 -12.07 9.22
N ASP A 170 -17.86 -12.33 10.52
CA ASP A 170 -17.73 -11.26 11.50
C ASP A 170 -16.30 -10.71 11.44
N VAL A 171 -16.17 -9.38 11.43
CA VAL A 171 -14.89 -8.70 11.25
C VAL A 171 -14.37 -8.19 12.59
N GLU A 172 -13.08 -8.38 12.81
CA GLU A 172 -12.33 -7.74 13.89
C GLU A 172 -11.04 -7.10 13.36
N GLY A 173 -10.38 -6.32 14.20
CA GLY A 173 -9.10 -5.68 13.87
C GLY A 173 -9.13 -4.17 14.06
N LYS A 174 -8.31 -3.49 13.27
CA LYS A 174 -8.01 -2.06 13.42
C LYS A 174 -8.09 -1.35 12.08
N ILE A 175 -8.42 -0.07 12.15
CA ILE A 175 -8.35 0.86 11.02
C ILE A 175 -7.58 2.08 11.49
N PHE A 176 -6.54 2.44 10.74
CA PHE A 176 -5.80 3.68 10.95
C PHE A 176 -6.31 4.72 9.95
N SER A 177 -6.62 5.91 10.44
CA SER A 177 -7.03 7.02 9.58
C SER A 177 -6.00 8.14 9.60
N LEU A 178 -5.80 8.73 8.44
CA LEU A 178 -5.07 9.97 8.24
C LEU A 178 -5.95 10.88 7.39
N ALA A 179 -6.26 12.08 7.88
CA ALA A 179 -7.12 13.03 7.17
C ALA A 179 -6.38 14.35 7.00
N SER A 180 -6.54 14.98 5.84
CA SER A 180 -5.96 16.29 5.54
C SER A 180 -6.84 17.03 4.54
N GLY A 181 -7.45 18.14 4.97
CA GLY A 181 -8.42 18.87 4.15
C GLY A 181 -9.62 17.99 3.79
N ASN A 182 -9.93 17.90 2.50
CA ASN A 182 -10.98 17.05 1.95
C ASN A 182 -10.51 15.62 1.59
N LEU A 183 -9.30 15.23 1.99
CA LEU A 183 -8.71 13.93 1.68
C LEU A 183 -8.63 13.06 2.93
N ILE A 184 -8.76 11.75 2.70
CA ILE A 184 -8.58 10.73 3.74
C ILE A 184 -7.81 9.54 3.19
N THR A 185 -6.99 8.94 4.03
CA THR A 185 -6.35 7.65 3.82
C THR A 185 -6.69 6.74 4.99
N LEU A 186 -7.21 5.56 4.67
CA LEU A 186 -7.48 4.49 5.63
C LEU A 186 -6.52 3.33 5.39
N ILE A 187 -5.92 2.83 6.47
CA ILE A 187 -5.15 1.58 6.47
C ILE A 187 -5.96 0.56 7.25
N PHE A 188 -6.42 -0.46 6.55
CA PHE A 188 -7.17 -1.56 7.11
C PHE A 188 -6.22 -2.66 7.56
N GLU A 189 -6.38 -3.10 8.82
CA GLU A 189 -5.76 -4.29 9.37
C GLU A 189 -6.86 -5.17 9.97
N LEU A 190 -7.59 -5.85 9.09
CA LEU A 190 -8.82 -6.57 9.42
C LEU A 190 -8.65 -8.07 9.25
N ASN A 191 -9.31 -8.83 10.11
CA ASN A 191 -9.34 -10.29 10.06
C ASN A 191 -10.76 -10.80 10.33
N ALA A 192 -11.09 -11.99 9.81
CA ALA A 192 -12.30 -12.68 10.21
C ALA A 192 -12.15 -13.18 11.65
N LYS A 193 -13.18 -12.96 12.45
CA LYS A 193 -13.21 -13.39 13.84
C LYS A 193 -13.10 -14.92 13.91
N GLY A 194 -12.06 -15.41 14.59
CA GLY A 194 -11.79 -16.84 14.73
C GLY A 194 -11.02 -17.48 13.56
N ASP A 195 -10.72 -16.74 12.48
CA ASP A 195 -9.84 -17.20 11.40
C ASP A 195 -8.90 -16.07 10.90
N PRO A 196 -7.69 -15.95 11.47
CA PRO A 196 -6.74 -14.90 11.10
C PRO A 196 -6.12 -15.10 9.69
N LYS A 197 -6.38 -16.21 9.00
CA LYS A 197 -5.94 -16.40 7.62
C LYS A 197 -6.80 -15.60 6.64
N ILE A 198 -8.04 -15.31 7.02
CA ILE A 198 -8.98 -14.50 6.26
C ILE A 198 -8.78 -13.06 6.69
N ARG A 199 -8.08 -12.30 5.85
CA ARG A 199 -7.59 -10.97 6.22
C ARG A 199 -7.70 -9.96 5.08
N LEU A 200 -7.91 -8.70 5.45
CA LEU A 200 -7.84 -7.54 4.58
C LEU A 200 -6.78 -6.60 5.16
N TYR A 201 -5.66 -6.52 4.44
CA TYR A 201 -4.56 -5.61 4.74
C TYR A 201 -4.35 -4.72 3.51
N GLU A 202 -4.89 -3.52 3.55
CA GLU A 202 -4.77 -2.58 2.43
C GLU A 202 -4.79 -1.14 2.95
N ALA A 203 -4.05 -0.27 2.25
CA ALA A 203 -4.13 1.17 2.43
C ALA A 203 -4.81 1.82 1.22
N VAL A 204 -5.81 2.64 1.48
CA VAL A 204 -6.70 3.23 0.46
C VAL A 204 -6.92 4.70 0.76
N SER A 205 -6.87 5.55 -0.26
CA SER A 205 -7.25 6.96 -0.14
C SER A 205 -8.57 7.27 -0.83
N GLY A 206 -9.18 8.39 -0.44
CA GLY A 206 -10.40 8.89 -1.03
C GLY A 206 -10.74 10.28 -0.51
N LEU A 207 -12.02 10.62 -0.57
CA LEU A 207 -12.54 11.93 -0.17
C LEU A 207 -13.17 11.89 1.22
N LEU A 208 -13.03 13.02 1.92
CA LEU A 208 -13.66 13.32 3.20
C LEU A 208 -14.35 14.67 3.11
N GLU A 209 -15.67 14.68 2.98
CA GLU A 209 -16.47 15.90 2.84
C GLU A 209 -17.56 15.91 3.89
N ASN A 210 -17.60 16.93 4.75
CA ASN A 210 -18.60 17.04 5.81
C ASN A 210 -18.73 15.76 6.66
N SER A 211 -17.59 15.16 7.04
CA SER A 211 -17.50 13.86 7.73
C SER A 211 -17.91 12.64 6.91
N SER A 212 -18.36 12.81 5.67
CA SER A 212 -18.67 11.71 4.73
C SER A 212 -17.39 11.18 4.12
N VAL A 213 -17.16 9.88 4.25
CA VAL A 213 -16.02 9.17 3.66
C VAL A 213 -16.46 8.52 2.36
N ASN A 214 -15.66 8.68 1.30
CA ASN A 214 -15.86 7.98 0.03
C ASN A 214 -14.54 7.41 -0.48
N LEU A 215 -14.45 6.08 -0.53
CA LEU A 215 -13.34 5.32 -1.09
C LEU A 215 -13.80 4.60 -2.35
N ASN A 216 -13.15 4.89 -3.47
CA ASN A 216 -13.57 4.34 -4.75
C ASN A 216 -13.15 2.86 -4.93
N ARG A 217 -12.04 2.44 -4.32
CA ARG A 217 -11.48 1.10 -4.54
C ARG A 217 -10.90 0.50 -3.25
N VAL A 218 -11.51 -0.58 -2.76
CA VAL A 218 -11.04 -1.40 -1.65
C VAL A 218 -11.04 -2.87 -2.10
N ASP A 219 -9.91 -3.56 -2.02
CA ASP A 219 -9.80 -5.00 -2.22
C ASP A 219 -10.41 -5.73 -1.01
N PRO A 220 -11.37 -6.65 -1.22
CA PRO A 220 -11.92 -7.44 -0.12
C PRO A 220 -10.91 -8.38 0.54
N GLY A 221 -9.71 -8.57 -0.03
CA GLY A 221 -8.69 -9.43 0.53
C GLY A 221 -9.21 -10.86 0.71
N GLY A 222 -8.78 -11.55 1.76
CA GLY A 222 -9.22 -12.92 2.06
C GLY A 222 -10.73 -13.09 2.28
N PHE A 223 -11.50 -12.01 2.45
CA PHE A 223 -12.95 -12.08 2.66
C PHE A 223 -13.74 -12.42 1.40
N SER A 224 -13.12 -12.52 0.23
CA SER A 224 -13.75 -13.01 -0.99
C SER A 224 -12.79 -13.84 -1.85
N GLU A 225 -13.33 -14.76 -2.64
CA GLU A 225 -12.59 -15.69 -3.49
C GLU A 225 -12.31 -15.11 -4.88
N HIS A 226 -11.21 -15.51 -5.52
CA HIS A 226 -10.95 -15.11 -6.90
C HIS A 226 -11.82 -15.89 -7.90
N PRO A 227 -12.22 -15.29 -9.03
CA PRO A 227 -12.05 -13.87 -9.37
C PRO A 227 -13.03 -12.98 -8.58
N ARG A 228 -12.54 -11.87 -8.03
CA ARG A 228 -13.33 -10.91 -7.24
C ARG A 228 -13.13 -9.48 -7.74
N PRO A 229 -14.22 -8.70 -7.90
CA PRO A 229 -14.10 -7.26 -8.12
C PRO A 229 -13.71 -6.55 -6.81
N PHE A 230 -13.26 -5.30 -6.94
CA PHE A 230 -13.10 -4.40 -5.80
C PHE A 230 -14.46 -3.99 -5.22
N MET A 231 -14.42 -3.50 -3.99
CA MET A 231 -15.53 -2.84 -3.33
C MET A 231 -15.34 -1.32 -3.42
N LYS A 232 -16.43 -0.59 -3.39
CA LYS A 232 -16.44 0.82 -2.97
C LYS A 232 -16.81 0.87 -1.50
N ALA A 233 -16.31 1.86 -0.77
CA ALA A 233 -16.68 2.08 0.62
C ALA A 233 -17.19 3.50 0.83
N THR A 234 -18.34 3.64 1.46
CA THR A 234 -18.91 4.93 1.85
C THR A 234 -19.25 4.93 3.33
N GLY A 235 -19.24 6.09 3.98
CA GLY A 235 -19.64 6.14 5.38
C GLY A 235 -19.31 7.45 6.06
N THR A 236 -19.03 7.40 7.35
CA THR A 236 -18.80 8.60 8.15
C THR A 236 -17.58 8.45 9.07
N LEU A 237 -16.86 9.56 9.24
CA LEU A 237 -15.75 9.68 10.18
C LEU A 237 -16.03 10.80 11.16
N SER A 238 -16.00 10.48 12.46
CA SER A 238 -15.99 11.46 13.54
C SER A 238 -14.75 11.30 14.42
N ALA A 239 -14.60 12.20 15.40
CA ALA A 239 -13.52 12.13 16.38
C ALA A 239 -13.52 10.85 17.22
N GLU A 240 -14.64 10.11 17.29
CA GLU A 240 -14.80 8.92 18.12
C GLU A 240 -15.20 7.66 17.37
N LYS A 241 -15.83 7.79 16.19
CA LYS A 241 -16.39 6.67 15.44
C LYS A 241 -16.03 6.75 13.96
N LEU A 242 -15.78 5.59 13.37
CA LEU A 242 -15.73 5.37 11.93
C LEU A 242 -16.79 4.35 11.57
N SER A 243 -17.65 4.69 10.61
CA SER A 243 -18.63 3.77 10.02
C SER A 243 -18.38 3.67 8.53
N LEU A 244 -18.34 2.47 7.98
CA LEU A 244 -18.16 2.21 6.55
C LEU A 244 -19.16 1.15 6.10
N LYS A 245 -19.76 1.35 4.94
CA LYS A 245 -20.53 0.37 4.18
C LYS A 245 -19.73 0.03 2.93
N PHE A 246 -19.58 -1.26 2.66
CA PHE A 246 -18.92 -1.79 1.49
C PHE A 246 -19.96 -2.32 0.52
N GLU A 247 -19.82 -1.95 -0.74
CA GLU A 247 -20.69 -2.43 -1.81
C GLU A 247 -19.81 -2.91 -2.98
N PRO A 248 -20.26 -3.90 -3.76
CA PRO A 248 -19.53 -4.35 -4.94
C PRO A 248 -19.29 -3.17 -5.90
N ASN A 249 -18.06 -3.06 -6.41
CA ASN A 249 -17.68 -2.07 -7.42
C ASN A 249 -17.00 -2.76 -8.60
N PRO A 250 -17.76 -3.51 -9.41
CA PRO A 250 -17.20 -4.17 -10.59
C PRO A 250 -16.76 -3.12 -11.61
N THR A 251 -15.44 -2.97 -11.78
CA THR A 251 -14.83 -2.18 -12.86
C THR A 251 -14.88 -2.89 -14.21
N MET A 252 -15.16 -4.21 -14.21
CA MET A 252 -15.40 -5.05 -15.37
C MET A 252 -16.53 -6.05 -15.06
N VAL A 253 -17.26 -6.50 -16.08
CA VAL A 253 -18.27 -7.56 -15.96
C VAL A 253 -17.56 -8.90 -15.78
N ILE A 254 -17.52 -9.40 -14.55
CA ILE A 254 -17.07 -10.76 -14.24
C ILE A 254 -18.33 -11.60 -14.02
N ASN A 255 -18.84 -12.22 -15.09
CA ASN A 255 -20.11 -12.96 -15.08
C ASN A 255 -20.13 -14.10 -14.03
N ASP A 256 -18.96 -14.59 -13.61
CA ASP A 256 -18.81 -15.68 -12.63
C ASP A 256 -17.96 -15.30 -11.40
N GLY A 257 -17.87 -14.00 -11.07
CA GLY A 257 -17.05 -13.50 -9.97
C GLY A 257 -17.72 -13.60 -8.59
N PHE A 258 -16.92 -13.54 -7.53
CA PHE A 258 -17.42 -13.43 -6.16
C PHE A 258 -17.47 -11.97 -5.73
N GLN A 259 -18.68 -11.46 -5.54
CA GLN A 259 -18.93 -10.09 -5.10
C GLN A 259 -18.94 -10.03 -3.57
N ALA A 260 -18.19 -9.06 -3.02
CA ALA A 260 -18.13 -8.83 -1.59
C ALA A 260 -18.87 -7.54 -1.21
N GLU A 261 -19.54 -7.57 -0.06
CA GLU A 261 -20.24 -6.44 0.52
C GLU A 261 -20.24 -6.54 2.04
N GLY A 262 -20.62 -5.46 2.72
CA GLY A 262 -20.67 -5.49 4.17
C GLY A 262 -20.67 -4.13 4.83
N PHE A 263 -20.33 -4.12 6.12
CA PHE A 263 -20.17 -2.90 6.89
C PHE A 263 -19.17 -3.08 8.02
N ILE A 264 -18.59 -1.98 8.47
CA ILE A 264 -17.75 -1.88 9.64
C ILE A 264 -18.14 -0.65 10.44
N GLU A 265 -18.25 -0.82 11.76
CA GLU A 265 -18.25 0.23 12.75
C GLU A 265 -17.02 0.05 13.64
N ALA A 266 -16.28 1.13 13.86
CA ALA A 266 -15.08 1.15 14.66
C ALA A 266 -15.07 2.36 15.60
N ILE A 267 -14.51 2.18 16.79
CA ILE A 267 -14.42 3.19 17.84
C ILE A 267 -12.96 3.59 18.00
N ARG A 268 -12.70 4.89 18.12
CA ARG A 268 -11.35 5.42 18.29
C ARG A 268 -10.73 4.91 19.58
N ILE A 269 -9.52 4.40 19.49
CA ILE A 269 -8.71 4.07 20.66
C ILE A 269 -8.15 5.38 21.19
N LYS A 270 -8.60 5.81 22.37
CA LYS A 270 -7.98 6.93 23.08
C LYS A 270 -6.59 6.47 23.50
N THR A 271 -5.55 7.01 22.89
CA THR A 271 -4.18 6.80 23.35
C THR A 271 -4.09 7.40 24.75
N THR A 272 -4.07 6.56 25.78
CA THR A 272 -3.73 7.00 27.13
C THR A 272 -2.25 7.34 27.08
N SER A 273 -1.91 8.62 27.03
CA SER A 273 -0.53 9.05 27.21
C SER A 273 -0.08 8.53 28.57
N ARG A 274 0.89 7.62 28.58
CA ARG A 274 1.71 7.36 29.75
C ARG A 274 2.80 8.39 29.83
#